data_AF-A0A6A4I8U6-F1
#
_entry.id   AF-A0A6A4I8U6-F1
#
_cell.length_a   1.000
_cell.length_b   1.000
_cell.length_c   1.000
_cell.angle_alpha   90.00
_cell.angle_beta   90.00
_cell.angle_gamma   90.00
#
_symmetry.space_group_name_H-M   'P 1'
#
loop_
_entity.id
_entity.type
_entity.pdbx_description
1 polymer ?
#
loop_
_entity_poly.entity_id
_entity_poly.type
_entity_poly.pdbx_seq_one_letter_code
_entity_poly.pdbx_strand_id
1 'polypeptide(L)'
;MTRDETFFGLCSSRNLHLLAETVIKCEDFILLDTVVTKWIKRIQRLEAPCVPAIITADTLHIVRLGGAACYVHLQEVAEHSTTVSEEGATRFHMDPKLDVAQKAKLLSGFWSLVRYWEHFRRFPAKILSCRHADCIGIWERCWIVARDSREILCTSQADVLGLIKMMQDLLKADVELLRMPDKCREESLKALGEAWEELNESLGDHFTDSL
;
A
#
# COMPACT_ATOMS: atom_id res chain seq x y z
N MET A 1 -10.48 20.17 15.30
CA MET A 1 -11.40 19.43 14.43
C MET A 1 -12.19 20.43 13.61
N THR A 2 -12.01 20.42 12.30
CA THR A 2 -12.82 21.27 11.41
C THR A 2 -14.20 20.63 11.20
N ARG A 3 -15.21 21.42 10.85
CA ARG A 3 -16.61 20.95 10.65
C ARG A 3 -16.69 19.83 9.60
N ASP A 4 -15.80 19.84 8.62
CA ASP A 4 -15.74 18.81 7.58
C ASP A 4 -15.26 17.45 8.11
N GLU A 5 -14.39 17.43 9.13
CA GLU A 5 -13.96 16.17 9.77
C GLU A 5 -15.12 15.49 10.51
N THR A 6 -16.02 16.27 11.12
CA THR A 6 -17.19 15.72 11.81
C THR A 6 -18.22 15.12 10.85
N PHE A 7 -18.42 15.71 9.66
CA PHE A 7 -19.39 15.19 8.70
C PHE A 7 -18.93 13.84 8.12
N PHE A 8 -17.72 13.80 7.55
CA PHE A 8 -17.21 12.59 6.89
C PHE A 8 -16.94 11.44 7.87
N GLY A 9 -16.64 11.73 9.13
CA GLY A 9 -16.43 10.71 10.16
C GLY A 9 -17.69 9.88 10.47
N LEU A 10 -18.88 10.47 10.29
CA LEU A 10 -20.16 9.83 10.63
C LEU A 10 -20.87 9.20 9.42
N CYS A 11 -20.40 9.43 8.20
CA CYS A 11 -21.04 8.87 7.01
C CYS A 11 -20.92 7.34 6.98
N SER A 12 -22.02 6.64 6.70
CA SER A 12 -21.97 5.22 6.34
C SER A 12 -21.35 5.06 4.94
N SER A 13 -20.84 3.86 4.60
CA SER A 13 -20.35 3.58 3.25
C SER A 13 -21.42 3.82 2.18
N ARG A 14 -22.71 3.61 2.51
CA ARG A 14 -23.83 3.93 1.62
C ARG A 14 -23.95 5.43 1.35
N ASN A 15 -23.79 6.27 2.39
CA ASN A 15 -23.85 7.73 2.22
C ASN A 15 -22.65 8.23 1.42
N LEU A 16 -21.46 7.65 1.64
CA LEU A 16 -20.27 7.97 0.85
C LEU A 16 -20.42 7.57 -0.62
N HIS A 17 -21.03 6.41 -0.89
CA HIS A 17 -21.38 5.97 -2.24
C HIS A 17 -22.31 6.98 -2.94
N LEU A 18 -23.43 7.31 -2.31
CA LEU A 18 -24.42 8.26 -2.87
C LEU A 18 -23.81 9.65 -3.09
N LEU A 19 -22.95 10.09 -2.18
CA LEU A 19 -22.24 11.35 -2.31
C LEU A 19 -21.28 11.31 -3.52
N ALA A 20 -20.45 10.26 -3.63
CA ALA A 20 -19.54 10.11 -4.77
C ALA A 20 -20.30 10.05 -6.11
N GLU A 21 -21.40 9.29 -6.17
CA GLU A 21 -22.26 9.20 -7.35
C GLU A 21 -22.85 10.57 -7.74
N THR A 22 -23.35 11.33 -6.75
CA THR A 22 -23.92 12.67 -6.97
C THR A 22 -22.85 13.63 -7.48
N VAL A 23 -21.67 13.60 -6.86
CA VAL A 23 -20.54 14.47 -7.21
C VAL A 23 -20.03 14.19 -8.63
N ILE A 24 -19.99 12.92 -9.05
CA ILE A 24 -19.66 12.54 -10.44
C ILE A 24 -20.71 13.11 -11.41
N LYS A 25 -22.00 12.98 -11.10
CA LYS A 25 -23.09 13.54 -11.94
C LYS A 25 -23.04 15.06 -12.05
N CYS A 26 -22.51 15.73 -11.03
CA CYS A 26 -22.32 17.19 -11.01
C CYS A 26 -20.97 17.64 -11.58
N GLU A 27 -20.10 16.72 -12.01
CA GLU A 27 -18.76 17.00 -12.54
C GLU A 27 -17.85 17.80 -11.56
N ASP A 28 -18.07 17.67 -10.25
CA ASP A 28 -17.24 18.34 -9.22
C ASP A 28 -16.07 17.44 -8.78
N PHE A 29 -15.02 17.41 -9.59
CA PHE A 29 -13.86 16.54 -9.35
C PHE A 29 -13.04 16.91 -8.09
N ILE A 30 -13.09 18.16 -7.65
CA ILE A 30 -12.40 18.60 -6.41
C ILE A 30 -13.11 18.01 -5.20
N LEU A 31 -14.45 18.08 -5.18
CA LEU A 31 -15.23 17.44 -4.14
C LEU A 31 -15.10 15.92 -4.21
N LEU A 32 -15.03 15.32 -5.40
CA LEU A 32 -14.83 13.88 -5.55
C LEU A 32 -13.50 13.44 -4.92
N ASP A 33 -12.42 14.15 -5.22
CA ASP A 33 -11.10 13.88 -4.64
C ASP A 33 -11.13 13.99 -3.11
N THR A 34 -11.85 14.97 -2.57
CA THR A 34 -12.03 15.14 -1.13
C THR A 34 -12.77 13.95 -0.51
N VAL A 35 -13.89 13.53 -1.12
CA VAL A 35 -14.69 12.37 -0.67
C VAL A 35 -13.84 11.10 -0.69
N VAL A 36 -13.15 10.84 -1.80
CA VAL A 36 -12.28 9.66 -2.00
C VAL A 36 -11.14 9.66 -0.99
N THR A 37 -10.44 10.78 -0.83
CA THR A 37 -9.34 10.91 0.14
C THR A 37 -9.80 10.64 1.56
N LYS A 38 -10.96 11.16 1.96
CA LYS A 38 -11.53 10.92 3.29
C LYS A 38 -11.94 9.46 3.48
N TRP A 39 -12.53 8.84 2.45
CA TRP A 39 -12.91 7.42 2.51
C TRP A 39 -11.69 6.50 2.62
N ILE A 40 -10.65 6.73 1.80
CA ILE A 40 -9.39 5.98 1.86
C ILE A 40 -8.78 6.07 3.26
N LYS A 41 -8.68 7.27 3.84
CA LYS A 41 -8.16 7.46 5.20
C LYS A 41 -8.94 6.66 6.25
N ARG A 42 -10.26 6.55 6.11
CA ARG A 42 -11.09 5.76 7.04
C ARG A 42 -10.85 4.26 6.88
N ILE A 43 -10.72 3.77 5.65
CA ILE A 43 -10.41 2.35 5.39
C ILE A 43 -9.03 2.01 5.95
N GLN A 44 -8.02 2.84 5.69
CA GLN A 44 -6.66 2.65 6.21
C GLN A 44 -6.57 2.68 7.74
N ARG A 45 -7.50 3.36 8.42
CA ARG A 45 -7.62 3.37 9.89
C ARG A 45 -8.53 2.27 10.44
N LEU A 46 -9.05 1.40 9.58
CA LEU A 46 -10.04 0.37 9.93
C LEU A 46 -11.34 0.96 10.53
N GLU A 47 -11.67 2.21 10.22
CA GLU A 47 -12.89 2.92 10.64
C GLU A 47 -14.05 2.72 9.64
N ALA A 48 -13.80 2.07 8.52
CA ALA A 48 -14.79 1.75 7.50
C ALA A 48 -14.44 0.42 6.81
N PRO A 49 -15.44 -0.41 6.48
CA PRO A 49 -15.19 -1.69 5.80
C PRO A 49 -14.70 -1.48 4.36
N CYS A 50 -13.75 -2.33 3.93
CA CYS A 50 -13.16 -2.30 2.59
C CYS A 50 -14.16 -2.72 1.49
N VAL A 51 -14.96 -3.76 1.73
CA VAL A 51 -15.82 -4.39 0.71
C VAL A 51 -16.81 -3.41 0.05
N PRO A 52 -17.56 -2.56 0.77
CA PRO A 52 -18.41 -1.55 0.14
C PRO A 52 -17.63 -0.52 -0.70
N ALA A 53 -16.39 -0.22 -0.33
CA ALA A 53 -15.54 0.69 -1.08
C ALA A 53 -15.03 0.05 -2.38
N ILE A 54 -14.66 -1.24 -2.35
CA ILE A 54 -14.33 -2.02 -3.56
C ILE A 54 -15.52 -2.00 -4.54
N ILE A 55 -16.72 -2.36 -4.07
CA ILE A 55 -17.94 -2.38 -4.90
C ILE A 55 -18.25 -1.00 -5.46
N THR A 56 -18.10 0.05 -4.65
CA THR A 56 -18.33 1.43 -5.10
C THR A 56 -17.31 1.88 -6.13
N ALA A 57 -16.03 1.59 -5.90
CA ALA A 57 -14.95 1.95 -6.81
C ALA A 57 -15.13 1.26 -8.17
N ASP A 58 -15.57 0.01 -8.21
CA ASP A 58 -15.87 -0.68 -9.46
C ASP A 58 -17.08 -0.09 -10.17
N THR A 59 -18.18 0.12 -9.45
CA THR A 59 -19.42 0.70 -9.99
C THR A 59 -19.22 2.09 -10.58
N LEU A 60 -18.40 2.91 -9.92
CA LEU A 60 -18.17 4.31 -10.29
C LEU A 60 -16.83 4.54 -11.00
N HIS A 61 -16.08 3.48 -11.31
CA HIS A 61 -14.75 3.51 -11.92
C HIS A 61 -13.72 4.43 -11.21
N ILE A 62 -13.72 4.44 -9.87
CA ILE A 62 -12.82 5.25 -9.04
C ILE A 62 -11.57 4.43 -8.68
N VAL A 63 -10.59 4.38 -9.60
CA VAL A 63 -9.37 3.56 -9.49
C VAL A 63 -8.64 3.73 -8.16
N ARG A 64 -8.41 4.97 -7.73
CA ARG A 64 -7.67 5.27 -6.49
C ARG A 64 -8.37 4.73 -5.22
N LEU A 65 -9.70 4.79 -5.17
CA LEU A 65 -10.47 4.20 -4.07
C LEU A 65 -10.38 2.67 -4.12
N GLY A 66 -10.50 2.09 -5.31
CA GLY A 66 -10.43 0.65 -5.53
C GLY A 66 -9.09 0.07 -5.10
N GLY A 67 -7.97 0.68 -5.53
CA GLY A 67 -6.63 0.26 -5.14
C GLY A 67 -6.41 0.24 -3.62
N ALA A 68 -6.75 1.34 -2.95
CA ALA A 68 -6.61 1.43 -1.50
C ALA A 68 -7.50 0.43 -0.76
N ALA A 69 -8.76 0.26 -1.18
CA ALA A 69 -9.68 -0.68 -0.55
C ALA A 69 -9.26 -2.14 -0.78
N CYS A 70 -8.82 -2.49 -1.98
CA CYS A 70 -8.29 -3.81 -2.30
C CYS A 70 -7.02 -4.12 -1.51
N TYR A 71 -6.10 -3.16 -1.40
CA TYR A 71 -4.87 -3.33 -0.62
C TYR A 71 -5.16 -3.62 0.85
N VAL A 72 -6.00 -2.80 1.51
CA VAL A 72 -6.34 -3.02 2.92
C VAL A 72 -7.08 -4.35 3.10
N HIS A 73 -7.97 -4.71 2.17
CA HIS A 73 -8.64 -6.01 2.22
C HIS A 73 -7.66 -7.19 2.11
N LEU A 74 -6.61 -7.09 1.28
CA LEU A 74 -5.56 -8.11 1.22
C LEU A 74 -4.79 -8.23 2.55
N GLN A 75 -4.55 -7.13 3.25
CA GLN A 75 -3.91 -7.17 4.57
C GLN A 75 -4.81 -7.85 5.60
N GLU A 76 -6.10 -7.50 5.63
CA GLU A 76 -7.09 -8.17 6.48
C GLU A 76 -7.08 -9.69 6.21
N VAL A 77 -7.13 -10.10 4.94
CA VAL A 77 -7.12 -11.54 4.59
C VAL A 77 -5.80 -12.21 5.02
N ALA A 78 -4.65 -11.56 4.85
CA ALA A 78 -3.36 -12.10 5.24
C ALA A 78 -3.24 -12.32 6.76
N GLU A 79 -3.74 -11.39 7.57
CA GLU A 79 -3.75 -11.50 9.03
C GLU A 79 -4.60 -12.71 9.51
N HIS A 80 -5.76 -12.91 8.89
CA HIS A 80 -6.68 -13.99 9.26
C HIS A 80 -6.27 -15.36 8.69
N SER A 81 -5.43 -15.41 7.65
CA SER A 81 -4.99 -16.66 7.01
C SER A 81 -3.82 -17.35 7.71
N THR A 82 -3.36 -16.83 8.86
CA THR A 82 -2.23 -17.36 9.65
C THR A 82 -2.50 -18.73 10.31
N THR A 83 -3.70 -19.30 10.16
CA THR A 83 -3.94 -20.71 10.50
C THR A 83 -3.32 -21.59 9.40
N VAL A 84 -2.14 -22.12 9.67
CA VAL A 84 -1.42 -23.08 8.82
C VAL A 84 -2.39 -24.17 8.38
N SER A 85 -2.86 -24.11 7.13
CA SER A 85 -3.60 -25.20 6.52
C SER A 85 -2.61 -26.32 6.23
N GLU A 86 -2.90 -27.52 6.70
CA GLU A 86 -2.10 -28.75 6.46
C GLU A 86 -1.90 -29.06 4.96
N GLU A 87 -2.65 -28.38 4.08
CA GLU A 87 -2.69 -28.65 2.64
C GLU A 87 -1.73 -27.77 1.80
N GLY A 88 -0.92 -26.90 2.40
CA GLY A 88 0.17 -26.19 1.72
C GLY A 88 -0.23 -25.11 0.71
N ALA A 89 -1.52 -25.00 0.33
CA ALA A 89 -2.02 -23.93 -0.50
C ALA A 89 -2.54 -22.76 0.35
N THR A 90 -2.09 -21.53 0.07
CA THR A 90 -2.64 -20.31 0.68
C THR A 90 -4.09 -20.14 0.24
N ARG A 91 -5.04 -20.44 1.15
CA ARG A 91 -6.47 -20.23 0.91
C ARG A 91 -6.82 -18.77 1.22
N PHE A 92 -7.15 -18.00 0.18
CA PHE A 92 -7.69 -16.65 0.35
C PHE A 92 -9.18 -16.73 0.71
N HIS A 93 -9.51 -16.52 1.98
CA HIS A 93 -10.89 -16.39 2.42
C HIS A 93 -11.44 -15.00 2.07
N MET A 94 -11.81 -14.82 0.80
CA MET A 94 -12.39 -13.56 0.31
C MET A 94 -13.84 -13.39 0.76
N ASP A 95 -14.26 -12.14 0.96
CA ASP A 95 -15.63 -11.84 1.37
C ASP A 95 -16.65 -12.38 0.33
N PRO A 96 -17.70 -13.09 0.77
CA PRO A 96 -18.69 -13.68 -0.14
C PRO A 96 -19.49 -12.65 -0.94
N LYS A 97 -19.54 -11.39 -0.51
CA LYS A 97 -20.22 -10.30 -1.21
C LYS A 97 -19.46 -9.81 -2.45
N LEU A 98 -18.17 -10.13 -2.56
CA LEU A 98 -17.40 -9.83 -3.75
C LEU A 98 -17.75 -10.79 -4.87
N ASP A 99 -18.00 -10.26 -6.06
CA ASP A 99 -18.26 -11.06 -7.24
C ASP A 99 -16.97 -11.73 -7.76
N VAL A 100 -17.11 -12.54 -8.82
CA VAL A 100 -15.97 -13.28 -9.39
C VAL A 100 -14.93 -12.33 -9.99
N ALA A 101 -15.34 -11.22 -10.60
CA ALA A 101 -14.42 -10.25 -11.21
C ALA A 101 -13.62 -9.52 -10.13
N GLN A 102 -14.26 -9.09 -9.05
CA GLN A 102 -13.63 -8.49 -7.87
C GLN A 102 -12.62 -9.41 -7.20
N LYS A 103 -12.96 -10.70 -7.08
CA LYS A 103 -12.04 -11.72 -6.54
C LYS A 103 -10.84 -11.96 -7.45
N ALA A 104 -11.07 -12.05 -8.76
CA ALA A 104 -9.99 -12.17 -9.74
C ALA A 104 -9.05 -10.96 -9.70
N LYS A 105 -9.61 -9.75 -9.62
CA LYS A 105 -8.87 -8.50 -9.46
C LYS A 105 -8.01 -8.47 -8.20
N LEU A 106 -8.54 -8.91 -7.06
CA LEU A 106 -7.78 -9.02 -5.81
C LEU A 106 -6.61 -9.99 -5.92
N LEU A 107 -6.81 -11.16 -6.54
CA LEU A 107 -5.74 -12.13 -6.78
C LEU A 107 -4.67 -11.56 -7.74
N SER A 108 -5.10 -10.91 -8.82
CA SER A 108 -4.19 -10.24 -9.76
C SER A 108 -3.33 -9.20 -9.05
N GLY A 109 -3.96 -8.33 -8.26
CA GLY A 109 -3.26 -7.32 -7.47
C GLY A 109 -2.32 -7.89 -6.42
N PHE A 110 -2.71 -8.98 -5.74
CA PHE A 110 -1.81 -9.70 -4.83
C PHE A 110 -0.53 -10.12 -5.54
N TRP A 111 -0.62 -10.80 -6.69
CA TRP A 111 0.56 -11.24 -7.43
C TRP A 111 1.38 -10.09 -8.01
N SER A 112 0.71 -9.02 -8.44
CA SER A 112 1.36 -7.81 -8.94
C SER A 112 2.21 -7.15 -7.84
N LEU A 113 1.66 -7.01 -6.63
CA LEU A 113 2.35 -6.46 -5.46
C LEU A 113 3.51 -7.35 -4.99
N VAL A 114 3.30 -8.67 -4.92
CA VAL A 114 4.38 -9.62 -4.58
C VAL A 114 5.53 -9.52 -5.58
N ARG A 115 5.23 -9.44 -6.88
CA ARG A 115 6.26 -9.26 -7.93
C ARG A 115 6.98 -7.94 -7.78
N TYR A 116 6.26 -6.86 -7.51
CA TYR A 116 6.85 -5.55 -7.24
C TYR A 116 7.82 -5.64 -6.06
N TRP A 117 7.40 -6.23 -4.94
CA TRP A 117 8.24 -6.39 -3.76
C TRP A 117 9.49 -7.22 -4.03
N GLU A 118 9.35 -8.36 -4.70
CA GLU A 118 10.48 -9.20 -5.08
C GLU A 118 11.50 -8.47 -5.97
N HIS A 119 11.03 -7.58 -6.84
CA HIS A 119 11.92 -6.72 -7.62
C HIS A 119 12.57 -5.65 -6.72
N PHE A 120 11.76 -4.90 -5.98
CA PHE A 120 12.20 -3.80 -5.12
C PHE A 120 13.26 -4.27 -4.11
N ARG A 121 13.03 -5.39 -3.40
CA ARG A 121 13.97 -5.89 -2.39
C ARG A 121 15.31 -6.37 -2.97
N ARG A 122 15.35 -6.76 -4.25
CA ARG A 122 16.58 -7.19 -4.93
C ARG A 122 17.45 -6.02 -5.35
N PHE A 123 16.85 -4.89 -5.68
CA PHE A 123 17.52 -3.72 -6.22
C PHE A 123 17.40 -2.54 -5.24
N PRO A 124 18.46 -2.22 -4.49
CA PRO A 124 18.45 -1.06 -3.59
C PRO A 124 18.06 0.21 -4.32
N ALA A 125 17.32 1.09 -3.63
CA ALA A 125 17.05 2.43 -4.14
C ALA A 125 18.38 3.15 -4.47
N LYS A 126 18.44 3.76 -5.66
CA LYS A 126 19.70 4.36 -6.16
C LYS A 126 20.03 5.63 -5.40
N ILE A 127 21.26 5.71 -4.89
CA ILE A 127 21.82 6.93 -4.32
C ILE A 127 22.39 7.78 -5.48
N LEU A 128 21.61 8.74 -5.98
CA LEU A 128 21.97 9.48 -7.21
C LEU A 128 23.04 10.57 -7.01
N SER A 129 23.20 11.07 -5.79
CA SER A 129 23.94 12.32 -5.50
C SER A 129 25.22 12.13 -4.68
N CYS A 130 25.51 10.92 -4.20
CA CYS A 130 26.67 10.67 -3.36
C CYS A 130 27.92 10.42 -4.21
N ARG A 131 28.98 11.22 -4.02
CA ARG A 131 30.28 11.08 -4.72
C ARG A 131 31.32 10.29 -3.93
N HIS A 132 30.98 9.81 -2.74
CA HIS A 132 31.89 9.06 -1.88
C HIS A 132 31.92 7.59 -2.31
N ALA A 133 33.12 7.05 -2.51
CA ALA A 133 33.30 5.67 -2.99
C ALA A 133 32.68 4.63 -2.06
N ASP A 134 32.73 4.86 -0.75
CA ASP A 134 32.34 3.86 0.25
C ASP A 134 30.83 3.86 0.56
N CYS A 135 30.11 4.96 0.26
CA CYS A 135 28.70 5.08 0.62
C CYS A 135 27.81 4.06 -0.10
N ILE A 136 28.10 3.78 -1.37
CA ILE A 136 27.35 2.78 -2.14
C ILE A 136 27.52 1.40 -1.50
N GLY A 137 28.75 1.03 -1.14
CA GLY A 137 29.01 -0.25 -0.49
C GLY A 137 28.38 -0.37 0.91
N ILE A 138 28.40 0.71 1.70
CA ILE A 138 27.71 0.76 3.00
C ILE A 138 26.21 0.56 2.80
N TRP A 139 25.60 1.29 1.85
CA TRP A 139 24.18 1.18 1.55
C TRP A 139 23.76 -0.22 1.13
N GLU A 140 24.49 -0.83 0.19
CA GLU A 140 24.19 -2.18 -0.30
C GLU A 140 24.27 -3.23 0.81
N ARG A 141 25.27 -3.13 1.71
CA ARG A 141 25.37 -4.03 2.86
C ARG A 141 24.22 -3.85 3.84
N CYS A 142 23.92 -2.60 4.22
CA CYS A 142 22.79 -2.30 5.12
C CYS A 142 21.46 -2.78 4.50
N TRP A 143 21.29 -2.60 3.19
CA TRP A 143 20.12 -3.06 2.45
C TRP A 143 19.95 -4.58 2.51
N ILE A 144 21.04 -5.34 2.28
CA ILE A 144 21.02 -6.81 2.36
C ILE A 144 20.65 -7.26 3.77
N VAL A 145 21.24 -6.66 4.80
CA VAL A 145 20.92 -7.00 6.20
C VAL A 145 19.45 -6.69 6.50
N ALA A 146 18.95 -5.52 6.09
CA ALA A 146 17.58 -5.11 6.35
C ALA A 146 16.55 -5.99 5.61
N ARG A 147 16.76 -6.32 4.33
CA ARG A 147 15.80 -7.11 3.54
C ARG A 147 15.72 -8.59 3.97
N ASP A 148 16.78 -9.09 4.58
CA ASP A 148 16.88 -10.47 5.08
C ASP A 148 16.60 -10.55 6.59
N SER A 149 16.11 -9.45 7.19
CA SER A 149 15.71 -9.41 8.59
C SER A 149 14.50 -10.30 8.84
N ARG A 150 14.38 -10.80 10.08
CA ARG A 150 13.26 -11.66 10.46
C ARG A 150 11.93 -10.91 10.34
N GLU A 151 11.91 -9.64 10.72
CA GLU A 151 10.73 -8.77 10.65
C GLU A 151 10.21 -8.70 9.22
N ILE A 152 11.09 -8.46 8.24
CA ILE A 152 10.73 -8.41 6.82
C ILE A 152 10.27 -9.79 6.30
N LEU A 153 11.00 -10.86 6.66
CA LEU A 153 10.68 -12.22 6.18
C LEU A 153 9.39 -12.79 6.77
N CYS A 154 8.94 -12.30 7.93
CA CYS A 154 7.70 -12.72 8.59
C CYS A 154 6.47 -11.89 8.16
N THR A 155 6.66 -10.79 7.45
CA THR A 155 5.56 -9.95 6.94
C THR A 155 5.05 -10.49 5.60
N SER A 156 3.75 -10.32 5.34
CA SER A 156 3.14 -10.67 4.05
C SER A 156 3.86 -9.95 2.91
N GLN A 157 4.29 -10.67 1.89
CA GLN A 157 4.97 -10.08 0.72
C GLN A 157 4.06 -9.16 -0.10
N ALA A 158 2.74 -9.22 0.10
CA ALA A 158 1.79 -8.29 -0.49
C ALA A 158 1.64 -6.99 0.31
N ASP A 159 2.17 -6.90 1.55
CA ASP A 159 2.21 -5.67 2.35
C ASP A 159 3.38 -4.77 1.94
N VAL A 160 3.47 -4.44 0.66
CA VAL A 160 4.63 -3.74 0.10
C VAL A 160 4.84 -2.37 0.76
N LEU A 161 3.76 -1.63 1.05
CA LEU A 161 3.87 -0.33 1.73
C LEU A 161 4.36 -0.48 3.17
N GLY A 162 3.88 -1.50 3.90
CA GLY A 162 4.36 -1.83 5.24
C GLY A 162 5.81 -2.29 5.24
N LEU A 163 6.19 -3.13 4.28
CA LEU A 163 7.55 -3.63 4.08
C LEU A 163 8.55 -2.52 3.76
N ILE A 164 8.22 -1.60 2.85
CA ILE A 164 9.08 -0.45 2.53
C ILE A 164 9.29 0.42 3.77
N LYS A 165 8.21 0.70 4.52
CA LYS A 165 8.30 1.48 5.76
C LYS A 165 9.16 0.78 6.81
N MET A 166 8.98 -0.53 6.99
CA MET A 166 9.78 -1.34 7.89
C MET A 166 11.26 -1.36 7.50
N MET A 167 11.58 -1.51 6.20
CA MET A 167 12.95 -1.38 5.71
C MET A 167 13.53 0.00 6.04
N GLN A 168 12.76 1.07 5.83
CA GLN A 168 13.22 2.42 6.13
C GLN A 168 13.54 2.58 7.63
N ASP A 169 12.71 2.03 8.51
CA ASP A 169 12.92 2.09 9.97
C ASP A 169 14.12 1.25 10.42
N LEU A 170 14.31 0.06 9.86
CA LEU A 170 15.50 -0.78 10.09
C LEU A 170 16.78 -0.06 9.65
N LEU A 171 16.78 0.51 8.45
CA LEU A 171 17.93 1.24 7.90
C LEU A 171 18.23 2.50 8.72
N LYS A 172 17.23 3.25 9.17
CA LYS A 172 17.41 4.41 10.07
C LYS A 172 18.10 4.04 11.38
N ALA A 173 17.84 2.84 11.90
CA ALA A 173 18.41 2.34 13.15
C ALA A 173 19.78 1.65 12.97
N ASP A 174 20.22 1.40 11.73
CA ASP A 174 21.44 0.65 11.44
C ASP A 174 22.71 1.46 11.77
N VAL A 175 23.57 0.88 12.61
CA VAL A 175 24.80 1.53 13.11
C VAL A 175 25.85 1.72 12.02
N GLU A 176 25.89 0.84 11.02
CA GLU A 176 26.79 0.98 9.87
C GLU A 176 26.32 2.11 8.97
N LEU A 177 25.01 2.25 8.75
CA LEU A 177 24.45 3.36 7.98
C LEU A 177 24.71 4.71 8.65
N LEU A 178 24.73 4.77 9.98
CA LEU A 178 25.09 5.98 10.74
C LEU A 178 26.54 6.46 10.48
N ARG A 179 27.42 5.60 9.95
CA ARG A 179 28.79 6.00 9.54
C ARG A 179 28.82 6.73 8.21
N MET A 180 27.74 6.67 7.44
CA MET A 180 27.62 7.38 6.17
C MET A 180 27.46 8.89 6.42
N PRO A 181 28.04 9.77 5.58
CA PRO A 181 27.82 11.21 5.67
C PRO A 181 26.33 11.55 5.68
N ASP A 182 25.92 12.44 6.59
CA ASP A 182 24.51 12.75 6.87
C ASP A 182 23.70 13.02 5.60
N LYS A 183 24.23 13.84 4.69
CA LYS A 183 23.57 14.15 3.42
C LYS A 183 23.32 12.92 2.54
N CYS A 184 24.31 12.03 2.40
CA CYS A 184 24.11 10.80 1.62
C CYS A 184 23.09 9.89 2.31
N ARG A 185 23.06 9.86 3.66
CA ARG A 185 22.09 9.07 4.44
C ARG A 185 20.68 9.57 4.26
N GLU A 186 20.48 10.88 4.41
CA GLU A 186 19.19 11.54 4.19
C GLU A 186 18.69 11.30 2.77
N GLU A 187 19.53 11.46 1.75
CA GLU A 187 19.16 11.22 0.35
C GLU A 187 18.76 9.75 0.10
N SER A 188 19.48 8.80 0.69
CA SER A 188 19.16 7.37 0.57
C SER A 188 17.82 7.02 1.22
N LEU A 189 17.57 7.56 2.43
CA LEU A 189 16.31 7.35 3.14
C LEU A 189 15.14 8.10 2.48
N LYS A 190 15.41 9.24 1.84
CA LYS A 190 14.44 10.00 1.04
C LYS A 190 14.01 9.18 -0.17
N ALA A 191 14.93 8.52 -0.87
CA ALA A 191 14.60 7.68 -2.02
C ALA A 191 13.63 6.53 -1.66
N LEU A 192 13.74 5.94 -0.46
CA LEU A 192 12.73 5.00 0.05
C LEU A 192 11.37 5.65 0.30
N GLY A 193 11.36 6.87 0.84
CA GLY A 193 10.13 7.64 1.05
C GLY A 193 9.44 7.97 -0.27
N GLU A 194 10.19 8.40 -1.28
CA GLU A 194 9.70 8.68 -2.63
C GLU A 194 9.13 7.41 -3.27
N ALA A 195 9.82 6.27 -3.16
CA ALA A 195 9.31 4.99 -3.66
C ALA A 195 8.03 4.53 -2.95
N TRP A 196 7.89 4.84 -1.65
CA TRP A 196 6.67 4.57 -0.90
C TRP A 196 5.52 5.46 -1.39
N GLU A 197 5.77 6.76 -1.58
CA GLU A 197 4.76 7.71 -2.06
C GLU A 197 4.30 7.37 -3.47
N GLU A 198 5.24 7.09 -4.38
CA GLU A 198 4.96 6.67 -5.75
C GLU A 198 4.09 5.40 -5.80
N LEU A 199 4.44 4.38 -5.01
CA LEU A 199 3.65 3.15 -4.93
C LEU A 199 2.25 3.40 -4.33
N ASN A 200 2.16 4.24 -3.30
CA ASN A 200 0.88 4.55 -2.66
C ASN A 200 -0.05 5.33 -3.60
N GLU A 201 0.48 6.20 -4.46
CA GLU A 201 -0.27 6.92 -5.48
C GLU A 201 -0.70 6.03 -6.65
N SER A 202 0.19 5.13 -7.09
CA SER A 202 -0.05 4.17 -8.18
C SER A 202 -0.69 2.85 -7.74
N LEU A 203 -1.10 2.74 -6.47
CA LEU A 203 -1.59 1.49 -5.88
C LEU A 203 -2.76 0.89 -6.66
N GLY A 204 -3.62 1.74 -7.23
CA GLY A 204 -4.75 1.32 -8.07
C GLY A 204 -4.34 0.54 -9.30
N ASP A 205 -3.20 0.85 -9.91
CA ASP A 205 -2.73 0.25 -11.15
C ASP A 205 -2.44 -1.25 -10.98
N HIS A 206 -1.98 -1.65 -9.80
CA HIS A 206 -1.79 -3.06 -9.45
C HIS A 206 -3.10 -3.87 -9.47
N PHE A 207 -4.25 -3.22 -9.30
CA PHE A 207 -5.58 -3.85 -9.29
C PHE A 207 -6.37 -3.55 -10.56
N THR A 208 -5.71 -3.12 -11.63
CA THR A 208 -6.34 -3.03 -12.95
C THR A 208 -6.05 -4.31 -13.74
N ASP A 209 -7.07 -4.87 -14.37
CA ASP A 209 -6.92 -6.10 -15.14
C ASP A 209 -5.97 -5.85 -16.31
N SER A 210 -4.82 -6.51 -16.29
CA SER A 210 -3.89 -6.62 -17.43
C SER A 210 -4.26 -7.83 -18.31
N LEU A 211 -5.56 -8.02 -18.57
CA LEU A 211 -6.05 -9.09 -19.46
C LEU A 211 -6.13 -8.60 -20.90
#